data_AF-A0A369T649-F1
#
_entry.id   AF-A0A369T649-F1
#
_cell.length_a   1.000
_cell.length_b   1.000
_cell.length_c   1.000
_cell.angle_alpha   90.00
_cell.angle_beta   90.00
_cell.angle_gamma   90.00
#
_symmetry.space_group_name_H-M   'P 1'
#
loop_
_entity.id
_entity.type
_entity.pdbx_description
1 polymer ?
#
loop_
_entity_poly.entity_id
_entity_poly.type
_entity_poly.pdbx_seq_one_letter_code
_entity_poly.pdbx_strand_id
1 'polypeptide(L)'
;MRDDIEGLEERISSAVMELAKRYGFSSERSLRFISELTLAFLRGVLSSKQKFSGISEILRGEEEWRSVAFYVKRTPVCSSPCFVSHDLEAVVREYGFGDSHYVLMLKRLCGER
;
A
#
# COMPACT_ATOMS: atom_id res chain seq x y z
N MET A 1 10.12 -5.93 -21.18
CA MET A 1 9.88 -6.45 -19.81
C MET A 1 9.81 -5.34 -18.77
N ARG A 2 10.77 -4.40 -18.69
CA ARG A 2 10.63 -3.19 -17.84
C ARG A 2 9.53 -2.27 -18.37
N ASP A 3 9.55 -2.01 -19.67
CA ASP A 3 8.55 -1.17 -20.37
C ASP A 3 7.12 -1.71 -20.23
N ASP A 4 6.96 -3.03 -20.09
CA ASP A 4 5.65 -3.67 -19.92
C ASP A 4 5.07 -3.46 -18.50
N ILE A 5 5.94 -3.38 -17.49
CA ILE A 5 5.54 -3.14 -16.09
C ILE A 5 5.18 -1.66 -15.90
N GLU A 6 6.01 -0.75 -16.42
CA GLU A 6 5.74 0.69 -16.36
C GLU A 6 4.40 1.03 -17.03
N GLY A 7 4.13 0.48 -18.21
CA GLY A 7 2.84 0.66 -18.88
C GLY A 7 1.64 0.07 -18.12
N LEU A 8 1.81 -1.01 -17.35
CA LEU A 8 0.75 -1.55 -16.49
C LEU A 8 0.50 -0.66 -15.28
N GLU A 9 1.55 -0.15 -14.63
CA GLU A 9 1.42 0.73 -13.48
C GLU A 9 0.81 2.09 -13.85
N GLU A 10 1.12 2.63 -15.03
CA GLU A 10 0.47 3.85 -15.55
C GLU A 10 -1.04 3.65 -15.76
N ARG A 11 -1.44 2.49 -16.32
CA ARG A 11 -2.85 2.15 -16.51
C ARG A 11 -3.58 1.98 -15.18
N ILE A 12 -2.95 1.31 -14.21
CA ILE A 12 -3.50 1.17 -12.85
C ILE A 12 -3.64 2.54 -12.20
N SER A 13 -2.60 3.37 -12.29
CA SER A 13 -2.59 4.73 -11.73
C SER A 13 -3.76 5.56 -12.28
N SER A 14 -3.92 5.55 -13.60
CA SER A 14 -5.00 6.27 -14.29
C SER A 14 -6.38 5.79 -13.82
N ALA A 15 -6.58 4.48 -13.73
CA ALA A 15 -7.85 3.89 -13.28
C ALA A 15 -8.16 4.21 -11.80
N VAL A 16 -7.14 4.18 -10.93
CA VAL A 16 -7.29 4.52 -9.51
C VAL A 16 -7.63 5.99 -9.34
N MET A 17 -6.97 6.89 -10.07
CA MET A 17 -7.28 8.32 -10.04
C MET A 17 -8.70 8.60 -10.55
N GLU A 18 -9.15 7.91 -11.61
CA GLU A 18 -10.53 8.04 -12.08
C GLU A 18 -11.54 7.55 -11.01
N LEU A 19 -11.26 6.41 -10.39
CA LEU A 19 -12.10 5.88 -9.32
C LEU A 19 -12.16 6.87 -8.14
N ALA A 20 -11.02 7.39 -7.69
CA ALA A 20 -10.95 8.36 -6.60
C ALA A 20 -11.78 9.63 -6.90
N LYS A 21 -11.78 10.11 -8.15
CA LYS A 21 -12.67 11.21 -8.57
C LYS A 21 -14.15 10.88 -8.36
N ARG A 22 -14.58 9.66 -8.67
CA ARG A 22 -15.96 9.19 -8.46
C ARG A 22 -16.33 9.11 -6.97
N TYR A 23 -15.35 8.92 -6.09
CA TYR A 23 -15.53 8.99 -4.63
C TYR A 23 -15.42 10.42 -4.06
N GLY A 24 -15.29 11.44 -4.90
CA GLY A 24 -15.33 12.86 -4.49
C GLY A 24 -13.97 13.50 -4.23
N PHE A 25 -12.85 12.82 -4.49
CA PHE A 25 -11.53 13.46 -4.44
C PHE A 25 -11.32 14.33 -5.68
N SER A 26 -10.99 15.61 -5.47
CA SER A 26 -10.86 16.58 -6.56
C SER A 26 -9.45 17.15 -6.72
N SER A 27 -8.65 17.15 -5.65
CA SER A 27 -7.30 17.72 -5.71
C SER A 27 -6.34 16.75 -6.40
N GLU A 28 -5.57 17.26 -7.34
CA GLU A 28 -4.56 16.47 -8.07
C GLU A 28 -3.56 15.81 -7.10
N ARG A 29 -3.20 16.50 -6.01
CA ARG A 29 -2.33 15.94 -4.96
C ARG A 29 -2.97 14.73 -4.28
N SER A 30 -4.27 14.80 -3.95
CA SER A 30 -4.99 13.66 -3.34
C SER A 30 -5.10 12.48 -4.30
N LEU A 31 -5.38 12.75 -5.58
CA LEU A 31 -5.51 11.71 -6.60
C LEU A 31 -4.19 10.96 -6.82
N ARG A 32 -3.08 11.70 -6.96
CA ARG A 32 -1.74 11.11 -7.05
C ARG A 32 -1.38 10.33 -5.80
N PHE A 33 -1.65 10.88 -4.62
CA PHE A 33 -1.38 10.21 -3.36
C PHE A 33 -2.10 8.85 -3.24
N ILE A 34 -3.40 8.80 -3.58
CA ILE A 34 -4.19 7.56 -3.56
C ILE A 34 -3.63 6.55 -4.56
N SER A 35 -3.27 7.01 -5.76
CA SER A 35 -2.66 6.17 -6.78
C SER A 35 -1.34 5.56 -6.32
N GLU A 36 -0.43 6.36 -5.78
CA GLU A 36 0.88 5.92 -5.32
C GLU A 36 0.79 4.99 -4.11
N LEU A 37 -0.12 5.25 -3.17
CA LEU A 37 -0.43 4.30 -2.10
C LEU A 37 -0.93 2.95 -2.65
N THR A 38 -1.80 2.99 -3.65
CA THR A 38 -2.34 1.77 -4.27
C THR A 38 -1.23 0.98 -4.96
N LEU A 39 -0.36 1.64 -5.71
CA LEU A 39 0.80 1.01 -6.36
C LEU A 39 1.78 0.46 -5.32
N ALA A 40 2.06 1.19 -4.24
CA ALA A 40 2.91 0.72 -3.15
C ALA A 40 2.33 -0.54 -2.49
N PHE A 41 1.02 -0.57 -2.22
CA PHE A 41 0.34 -1.78 -1.74
C PHE A 41 0.53 -2.95 -2.70
N LEU A 42 0.26 -2.74 -4.00
CA LEU A 42 0.38 -3.80 -5.01
C LEU A 42 1.81 -4.32 -5.13
N ARG A 43 2.81 -3.44 -5.18
CA ARG A 43 4.23 -3.81 -5.17
C ARG A 43 4.60 -4.61 -3.91
N GLY A 44 4.06 -4.19 -2.76
CA GLY A 44 4.21 -4.90 -1.49
C GLY A 44 3.64 -6.32 -1.53
N VAL A 45 2.46 -6.51 -2.11
CA VAL A 45 1.87 -7.84 -2.27
C VAL A 45 2.63 -8.67 -3.31
N LEU A 46 2.96 -8.11 -4.47
CA LEU A 46 3.54 -8.85 -5.60
C LEU A 46 5.00 -9.26 -5.34
N SER A 47 5.78 -8.45 -4.62
CA SER A 47 7.16 -8.79 -4.27
C SER A 47 7.28 -9.67 -3.02
N SER A 48 6.17 -9.94 -2.32
CA SER A 48 6.15 -10.77 -1.11
C SER A 48 6.70 -12.18 -1.33
N LYS A 49 6.42 -12.79 -2.49
CA LYS A 49 6.90 -14.12 -2.88
C LYS A 49 8.43 -14.21 -2.89
N GLN A 50 9.09 -13.14 -3.36
CA GLN A 50 10.55 -13.06 -3.43
C GLN A 50 11.16 -12.79 -2.04
N LYS A 51 10.53 -11.91 -1.24
CA LYS A 51 11.03 -11.52 0.08
C LYS A 51 10.83 -12.60 1.16
N PHE A 52 9.93 -13.54 0.91
CA PHE A 52 9.60 -14.66 1.80
C PHE A 52 9.54 -15.97 1.00
N SER A 53 10.66 -16.30 0.35
CA SER A 53 10.80 -17.50 -0.47
C SER A 53 10.45 -18.77 0.31
N GLY A 54 10.86 -18.90 1.59
CA GLY A 54 10.58 -20.10 2.39
C GLY A 54 9.10 -20.42 2.58
N ILE A 55 8.22 -19.43 2.75
CA ILE A 55 6.76 -19.64 2.83
C ILE A 55 6.20 -20.00 1.45
N SER A 56 6.71 -19.32 0.43
CA SER A 56 6.27 -19.49 -0.96
C SER A 56 6.67 -20.86 -1.55
N GLU A 57 7.75 -21.45 -1.03
CA GLU A 57 8.16 -22.79 -1.39
C GLU A 57 7.26 -23.87 -0.78
N ILE A 58 6.72 -23.62 0.41
CA ILE A 58 5.79 -24.52 1.11
C ILE A 58 4.38 -24.44 0.48
N LEU A 59 3.93 -23.23 0.13
CA LEU A 59 2.58 -22.97 -0.39
C LEU A 59 2.60 -22.79 -1.92
N ARG A 60 2.72 -23.90 -2.66
CA ARG A 60 2.77 -23.93 -4.14
C ARG A 60 1.44 -24.38 -4.76
N GLY A 61 1.27 -24.15 -6.06
CA GLY A 61 0.09 -24.58 -6.81
C GLY A 61 -1.17 -23.86 -6.34
N GLU A 62 -2.26 -24.60 -6.12
CA GLU A 62 -3.53 -24.03 -5.66
C GLU A 62 -3.44 -23.38 -4.28
N GLU A 63 -2.39 -23.63 -3.49
CA GLU A 63 -2.22 -23.05 -2.15
C GLU A 63 -1.50 -21.70 -2.17
N GLU A 64 -1.04 -21.24 -3.35
CA GLU A 64 -0.29 -19.99 -3.49
C GLU A 64 -1.07 -18.76 -2.98
N TRP A 65 -2.40 -18.74 -3.13
CA TRP A 65 -3.24 -17.65 -2.61
C TRP A 65 -3.12 -17.50 -1.09
N ARG A 66 -2.81 -18.56 -0.34
CA ARG A 66 -2.63 -18.50 1.11
C ARG A 66 -1.40 -17.71 1.49
N SER A 67 -0.37 -17.69 0.64
CA SER A 67 0.80 -16.82 0.83
C SER A 67 0.37 -15.35 0.75
N VAL A 68 -0.39 -14.97 -0.28
CA VAL A 68 -0.95 -13.63 -0.45
C VAL A 68 -1.81 -13.24 0.76
N ALA A 69 -2.72 -14.11 1.17
CA ALA A 69 -3.59 -13.88 2.33
C ALA A 69 -2.77 -13.71 3.63
N PHE A 70 -1.73 -14.51 3.81
CA PHE A 70 -0.84 -14.42 4.96
C PHE A 70 -0.09 -13.08 5.00
N TYR A 71 0.40 -12.56 3.87
CA TYR A 71 1.07 -11.26 3.82
C TYR A 71 0.11 -10.10 4.12
N VAL A 72 -1.11 -10.14 3.57
CA VAL A 72 -2.11 -9.08 3.79
C VAL A 72 -2.66 -9.11 5.22
N LYS A 73 -2.83 -10.29 5.83
CA LYS A 73 -3.39 -10.41 7.19
C LYS A 73 -2.42 -10.04 8.32
N ARG A 74 -1.14 -9.78 8.06
CA ARG A 74 -0.20 -9.34 9.11
C ARG A 74 -0.59 -7.94 9.63
N THR A 75 -1.38 -7.89 10.71
CA THR A 75 -1.72 -6.71 11.54
C THR A 75 -1.91 -7.18 13.00
N PRO A 76 -1.82 -6.34 14.05
CA PRO A 76 -0.88 -5.29 14.45
C PRO A 76 0.00 -5.71 15.67
N VAL A 77 0.20 -7.02 15.90
CA VAL A 77 1.12 -7.52 16.96
C VAL A 77 2.58 -7.57 16.53
N CYS A 78 2.88 -7.15 15.30
CA CYS A 78 4.21 -7.23 14.75
C CYS A 78 5.05 -6.07 15.28
N SER A 79 6.05 -6.37 16.11
CA SER A 79 7.06 -5.43 16.61
C SER A 79 8.02 -4.90 15.52
N SER A 80 7.63 -5.02 14.24
CA SER A 80 8.42 -4.68 13.06
C SER A 80 7.44 -4.28 11.95
N PRO A 81 7.68 -3.20 11.20
CA PRO A 81 6.72 -2.71 10.21
C PRO A 81 6.44 -3.80 9.17
N CYS A 82 5.17 -4.18 9.03
CA CYS A 82 4.75 -5.15 8.02
C CYS A 82 5.21 -4.67 6.64
N PHE A 83 5.59 -5.59 5.75
CA PHE A 83 6.17 -5.20 4.46
C PHE A 83 5.29 -4.23 3.66
N VAL A 84 3.98 -4.52 3.58
CA VAL A 84 2.99 -3.62 2.98
C VAL A 84 2.91 -2.28 3.72
N SER A 85 2.83 -2.31 5.06
CA SER A 85 2.74 -1.11 5.87
C SER A 85 3.98 -0.22 5.75
N HIS A 86 5.17 -0.82 5.67
CA HIS A 86 6.42 -0.12 5.45
C HIS A 86 6.43 0.63 4.11
N ASP A 87 6.03 -0.05 3.03
CA ASP A 87 5.99 0.55 1.70
C ASP A 87 4.94 1.67 1.61
N LEU A 88 3.79 1.50 2.27
CA LEU A 88 2.79 2.57 2.40
C LEU A 88 3.31 3.75 3.22
N GLU A 89 3.99 3.48 4.33
CA GLU A 89 4.54 4.53 5.21
C GLU A 89 5.61 5.36 4.49
N ALA A 90 6.41 4.75 3.61
CA ALA A 90 7.35 5.47 2.76
C ALA A 90 6.63 6.53 1.89
N VAL A 91 5.55 6.14 1.21
CA VAL A 91 4.74 7.08 0.39
C VAL A 91 4.10 8.17 1.26
N VAL A 92 3.54 7.82 2.41
CA VAL A 92 2.95 8.79 3.36
C VAL A 92 3.97 9.86 3.77
N ARG A 93 5.21 9.43 4.06
CA ARG A 93 6.32 10.33 4.43
C ARG A 93 6.77 11.22 3.27
N GLU A 94 6.80 10.72 2.04
CA GLU A 94 7.12 11.52 0.84
C GLU A 94 6.12 12.68 0.64
N TYR A 95 4.87 12.50 1.07
CA TYR A 95 3.85 13.55 1.03
C TYR A 95 3.93 14.52 2.22
N GLY A 96 4.91 14.35 3.09
CA GLY A 96 5.16 15.18 4.27
C GLY A 96 4.29 14.83 5.48
N PHE A 97 3.55 13.71 5.43
CA PHE A 97 2.78 13.24 6.58
C PHE A 97 3.63 12.30 7.42
N GLY A 98 3.70 12.55 8.72
CA GLY A 98 4.57 11.82 9.65
C GLY A 98 3.90 11.71 11.01
N ASP A 99 4.58 11.07 11.96
CA ASP A 99 3.97 10.68 13.25
C ASP A 99 3.37 11.85 14.03
N SER A 100 4.02 13.01 14.02
CA SER A 100 3.49 14.23 14.64
C SER A 100 2.17 14.68 14.00
N HIS A 101 2.05 14.59 12.67
CA HIS A 101 0.82 14.90 11.94
C HIS A 101 -0.29 13.90 12.25
N TYR A 102 0.06 12.61 12.35
CA TYR A 102 -0.88 11.56 12.76
C TYR A 102 -1.43 11.82 14.16
N VAL A 103 -0.56 12.09 15.13
CA VAL A 103 -0.95 12.39 16.52
C VAL A 103 -1.83 13.64 16.59
N LEU A 104 -1.49 14.71 15.86
CA LEU A 104 -2.31 15.92 15.80
C LEU A 104 -3.70 15.65 15.21
N MET A 105 -3.77 14.85 14.14
CA MET A 105 -5.05 14.46 13.55
C MET A 105 -5.89 13.61 14.50
N LEU A 106 -5.29 12.61 15.16
CA LEU A 106 -5.98 11.77 16.14
C LEU A 106 -6.56 12.61 17.28
N LYS A 107 -5.75 13.47 17.91
CA LYS A 107 -6.22 14.36 18.98
C LYS A 107 -7.42 15.20 18.55
N ARG A 108 -7.34 15.78 17.35
CA ARG A 108 -8.43 16.57 16.77
C ARG A 108 -9.70 15.75 16.53
N LEU A 109 -9.57 14.51 16.07
CA LEU A 109 -10.71 13.60 15.83
C LEU A 109 -11.32 13.07 17.13
N CYS A 110 -10.50 12.83 18.15
CA CYS A 110 -10.94 12.39 19.47
C CYS A 110 -11.46 13.53 20.36
N GLY A 111 -11.42 14.78 19.89
CA GLY A 111 -11.88 15.95 20.64
C GLY A 111 -10.96 16.38 21.79
N GLU A 112 -9.76 15.82 21.87
CA GLU A 112 -8.74 16.23 22.83
C GLU A 112 -8.10 17.53 22.32
N ARG A 113 -8.42 18.65 22.98
CA ARG A 113 -7.81 19.96 22.72
C ARG A 113 -6.42 20.05 23.31
#